data_AF-A0A943RUG9-F1
#
_entry.id   AF-A0A943RUG9-F1
#
_cell.length_a   1.000
_cell.length_b   1.000
_cell.length_c   1.000
_cell.angle_alpha   90.00
_cell.angle_beta   90.00
_cell.angle_gamma   90.00
#
_symmetry.space_group_name_H-M   'P 1'
#
loop_
_entity.id
_entity.type
_entity.pdbx_description
1 polymer ?
#
loop_
_entity_poly.entity_id
_entity_poly.type
_entity_poly.pdbx_seq_one_letter_code
_entity_poly.pdbx_strand_id
1 'polypeptide(L)'
;VQPSLIRTEADELTYPLHILIRYEMEQALLSGEITAKDVPALWAEKYKQYLGVTVPNNTEGALQDVHWSWGEFGYFPTYALGSAYGAQYKHAMIAEGMDFDAVCASGDLAPIKEWLGSRIWTWGRAKDSKELILGACGEPFDVHYYTKYLTDKYSRIYGLASA
;
A
#
# COMPACT_ATOMS: atom_id res chain seq x y z
N VAL A 1 -2.81 -15.98 -0.74
CA VAL A 1 -3.12 -14.97 0.29
C VAL A 1 -3.21 -15.68 1.60
N GLN A 2 -2.39 -15.25 2.55
CA GLN A 2 -2.39 -15.79 3.89
C GLN A 2 -1.88 -14.70 4.83
N PRO A 3 -2.59 -14.40 5.92
CA PRO A 3 -2.08 -13.50 6.95
C PRO A 3 -0.73 -13.99 7.49
N SER A 4 0.24 -13.09 7.56
CA SER A 4 1.61 -13.36 8.01
C SER A 4 2.11 -12.27 8.97
N LEU A 5 3.31 -12.45 9.53
CA LEU A 5 3.89 -11.52 10.52
C LEU A 5 4.72 -10.40 9.88
N ILE A 6 5.47 -10.73 8.83
CA ILE A 6 6.52 -9.87 8.27
C ILE A 6 5.94 -9.03 7.13
N ARG A 7 5.84 -7.72 7.35
CA ARG A 7 5.22 -6.77 6.40
C ARG A 7 5.84 -6.83 5.00
N THR A 8 7.16 -6.92 4.89
CA THR A 8 7.86 -6.93 3.60
C THR A 8 7.63 -8.20 2.79
N GLU A 9 7.12 -9.25 3.44
CA GLU A 9 6.81 -10.55 2.82
C GLU A 9 5.29 -10.78 2.67
N ALA A 10 4.48 -9.82 3.11
CA ALA A 10 3.03 -9.91 3.05
C ALA A 10 2.52 -9.89 1.61
N ASP A 11 1.42 -10.60 1.37
CA ASP A 11 0.75 -10.56 0.08
C ASP A 11 -0.01 -9.23 -0.11
N GLU A 12 -0.37 -8.94 -1.36
CA GLU A 12 -0.96 -7.66 -1.76
C GLU A 12 -2.29 -7.34 -1.06
N LEU A 13 -3.06 -8.36 -0.62
CA LEU A 13 -4.34 -8.16 0.07
C LEU A 13 -4.15 -7.88 1.56
N THR A 14 -3.16 -8.52 2.19
CA THR A 14 -2.88 -8.36 3.63
C THR A 14 -1.92 -7.22 3.92
N TYR A 15 -1.06 -6.83 2.97
CA TYR A 15 -0.05 -5.77 3.11
C TYR A 15 -0.60 -4.44 3.68
N PRO A 16 -1.74 -3.89 3.22
CA PRO A 16 -2.27 -2.63 3.76
C PRO A 16 -2.62 -2.70 5.25
N LEU A 17 -2.97 -3.88 5.77
CA LEU A 17 -3.29 -4.05 7.19
C LEU A 17 -2.04 -3.88 8.07
N HIS A 18 -0.87 -4.32 7.59
CA HIS A 18 0.40 -4.07 8.29
C HIS A 18 0.71 -2.58 8.40
N ILE A 19 0.36 -1.80 7.37
CA ILE A 19 0.50 -0.34 7.37
C ILE A 19 -0.49 0.31 8.32
N LEU A 20 -1.76 -0.12 8.32
CA LEU A 20 -2.80 0.38 9.22
C LEU A 20 -2.40 0.20 10.69
N ILE A 21 -1.89 -0.97 11.06
CA ILE A 21 -1.43 -1.25 12.43
C ILE A 21 -0.35 -0.22 12.83
N ARG A 22 0.65 0.03 11.99
CA ARG A 22 1.71 1.00 12.28
C ARG A 22 1.18 2.42 12.36
N TYR A 23 0.29 2.81 11.45
CA TYR A 23 -0.36 4.12 11.48
C TYR A 23 -1.10 4.36 12.80
N GLU A 24 -1.90 3.40 13.26
CA GLU A 24 -2.60 3.51 14.55
C GLU A 24 -1.63 3.56 15.74
N MET A 25 -0.54 2.78 15.70
CA MET A 25 0.50 2.83 16.73
C MET A 25 1.19 4.20 16.78
N GLU A 26 1.49 4.79 15.62
CA GLU A 26 2.07 6.12 15.53
C GLU A 26 1.12 7.21 16.04
N GLN A 27 -0.17 7.14 15.70
CA GLN A 27 -1.18 8.07 16.23
C GLN A 27 -1.26 8.00 17.75
N ALA A 28 -1.28 6.79 18.33
CA ALA A 28 -1.33 6.60 19.77
C ALA A 28 -0.05 7.09 20.48
N LEU A 29 1.12 6.87 19.89
CA LEU A 29 2.39 7.38 20.42
C LEU A 29 2.46 8.92 20.38
N LEU A 30 2.08 9.51 19.25
CA LEU A 30 2.19 10.96 19.03
C LEU A 30 1.13 11.77 19.80
N SER A 31 -0.04 11.18 20.05
CA SER A 31 -1.07 11.77 20.92
C SER A 31 -0.75 11.64 22.41
N GLY A 32 0.20 10.78 22.78
CA GLY A 32 0.55 10.48 24.17
C GLY A 32 -0.40 9.50 24.87
N GLU A 33 -1.30 8.86 24.13
CA GLU A 33 -2.18 7.79 24.65
C GLU A 33 -1.38 6.57 25.12
N ILE A 34 -0.25 6.30 24.47
CA ILE A 34 0.66 5.20 24.82
C ILE A 34 2.10 5.70 24.86
N THR A 35 2.97 4.95 25.54
CA THR A 35 4.41 5.18 25.56
C THR A 35 5.15 4.03 24.87
N ALA A 36 6.45 4.22 24.59
CA ALA A 36 7.27 3.21 23.91
C ALA A 36 7.26 1.83 24.60
N LYS A 37 7.10 1.77 25.93
CA LYS A 37 7.05 0.52 26.69
C LYS A 37 5.80 -0.32 26.39
N ASP A 38 4.72 0.33 25.94
CA ASP A 38 3.42 -0.29 25.71
C ASP A 38 3.34 -0.91 24.29
N VAL A 39 4.25 -0.49 23.40
CA VAL A 39 4.29 -0.87 21.99
C VAL A 39 4.29 -2.38 21.76
N PRO A 40 5.14 -3.20 22.42
CA PRO A 40 5.18 -4.63 22.13
C PRO A 40 3.86 -5.37 22.39
N ALA A 41 3.16 -5.02 23.48
CA ALA A 41 1.92 -5.67 23.85
C ALA A 41 0.77 -5.26 22.90
N LEU A 42 0.62 -3.96 22.64
CA LEU A 42 -0.41 -3.44 21.74
C LEU A 42 -0.18 -3.87 20.29
N TRP A 43 1.08 -3.99 19.86
CA TRP A 43 1.43 -4.54 18.56
C TRP A 43 0.90 -5.97 18.39
N ALA A 44 1.16 -6.84 19.38
CA ALA A 44 0.69 -8.23 19.35
C ALA A 44 -0.84 -8.30 19.34
N GLU A 45 -1.52 -7.46 20.11
CA GLU A 45 -2.99 -7.36 20.11
C GLU A 45 -3.53 -6.95 18.74
N LYS A 46 -2.99 -5.88 18.14
CA LYS A 46 -3.43 -5.39 16.83
C LYS A 46 -3.16 -6.41 15.72
N TYR A 47 -2.01 -7.08 15.72
CA TYR A 47 -1.73 -8.16 14.77
C TYR A 47 -2.71 -9.33 14.93
N LYS A 48 -3.09 -9.67 16.16
CA LYS A 48 -4.12 -10.67 16.40
C LYS A 48 -5.49 -10.23 15.90
N GLN A 49 -5.87 -8.98 16.14
CA GLN A 49 -7.15 -8.40 15.75
C GLN A 49 -7.30 -8.30 14.22
N TYR A 50 -6.32 -7.72 13.53
CA TYR A 50 -6.40 -7.41 12.11
C TYR A 50 -6.00 -8.58 11.20
N LEU A 51 -5.02 -9.39 11.62
CA LEU A 51 -4.45 -10.47 10.79
C LEU A 51 -4.74 -11.87 11.36
N GLY A 52 -5.24 -11.99 12.59
CA GLY A 52 -5.54 -13.29 13.22
C GLY A 52 -4.29 -14.06 13.68
N VAL A 53 -3.09 -13.51 13.49
CA VAL A 53 -1.81 -14.17 13.80
C VAL A 53 -1.33 -13.88 15.22
N THR A 54 -0.58 -14.82 15.79
CA THR A 54 0.05 -14.66 17.11
C THR A 54 1.51 -14.25 16.92
N VAL A 55 1.91 -13.15 17.52
CA VAL A 55 3.31 -12.67 17.49
C VAL A 55 4.13 -13.45 18.53
N PRO A 56 5.16 -14.22 18.13
CA PRO A 56 5.88 -15.11 19.06
C PRO A 56 6.93 -14.37 19.90
N ASN A 57 7.49 -13.28 19.39
CA ASN A 57 8.55 -12.49 20.02
C ASN A 57 8.62 -11.09 19.39
N ASN A 58 9.40 -10.19 20.00
CA ASN A 58 9.50 -8.82 19.51
C ASN A 58 10.29 -8.69 18.20
N THR A 59 11.18 -9.63 17.87
CA THR A 59 11.92 -9.65 16.59
C THR A 59 10.98 -9.80 15.41
N GLU A 60 9.99 -10.68 15.52
CA GLU A 60 8.91 -10.86 14.54
C GLU A 60 7.71 -9.92 14.80
N GLY A 61 7.80 -9.11 15.86
CA GLY A 61 6.80 -8.16 16.32
C GLY A 61 7.23 -6.72 16.09
N ALA A 62 7.20 -5.92 17.15
CA ALA A 62 7.47 -4.47 17.10
C ALA A 62 8.89 -4.08 16.64
N LEU A 63 9.84 -5.02 16.62
CA LEU A 63 11.22 -4.77 16.16
C LEU A 63 11.46 -5.22 14.70
N GLN A 64 10.43 -5.67 13.98
CA GLN A 64 10.59 -6.19 12.62
C GLN A 64 11.02 -5.13 11.60
N ASP A 65 10.76 -3.85 11.87
CA ASP A 65 11.02 -2.73 10.96
C ASP A 65 11.95 -1.69 11.61
N VAL A 66 12.82 -1.10 10.79
CA VAL A 66 13.86 -0.16 11.23
C VAL A 66 13.35 1.28 11.41
N HIS A 67 12.24 1.65 10.77
CA HIS A 67 11.77 3.02 10.58
C HIS A 67 11.75 3.86 11.86
N TRP A 68 11.13 3.34 12.93
CA TRP A 68 11.05 4.06 14.20
C TRP A 68 12.41 4.27 14.88
N SER A 69 13.37 3.36 14.68
CA SER A 69 14.73 3.53 15.17
C SER A 69 15.51 4.62 14.42
N TRP A 70 15.09 4.94 13.19
CA TRP A 70 15.62 6.06 12.38
C TRP A 70 14.80 7.35 12.53
N GLY A 71 13.75 7.33 13.34
CA GLY A 71 12.89 8.51 13.55
C GLY A 71 11.90 8.77 12.40
N GLU A 72 11.66 7.80 11.52
CA GLU A 72 10.76 7.93 10.36
C GLU A 72 9.27 7.75 10.75
N PHE A 73 8.80 8.56 11.69
CA PHE A 73 7.37 8.60 12.06
C PHE A 73 6.53 9.30 10.99
N GLY A 74 5.34 8.77 10.70
CA GLY A 74 4.48 9.24 9.61
C GLY A 74 4.88 8.71 8.24
N TYR A 75 5.91 7.85 8.16
CA TYR A 75 6.40 7.31 6.90
C TYR A 75 5.56 6.14 6.40
N PHE A 76 5.14 5.22 7.27
CA PHE A 76 4.42 4.00 6.85
C PHE A 76 3.18 4.24 5.98
N PRO A 77 2.32 5.23 6.24
CA PRO A 77 1.15 5.51 5.39
C PRO A 77 1.49 5.72 3.91
N THR A 78 2.73 6.17 3.60
CA THR A 78 3.18 6.38 2.23
C THR A 78 3.25 5.10 1.41
N TYR A 79 3.50 3.93 2.03
CA TYR A 79 3.51 2.64 1.32
C TYR A 79 2.11 2.28 0.80
N ALA A 80 1.07 2.43 1.64
CA ALA A 80 -0.31 2.16 1.25
C ALA A 80 -0.80 3.14 0.16
N LEU A 81 -0.43 4.42 0.27
CA LEU A 81 -0.69 5.41 -0.77
C LEU A 81 -0.01 5.02 -2.10
N GLY A 82 1.24 4.56 -2.06
CA GLY A 82 1.96 4.11 -3.25
C GLY A 82 1.25 2.96 -3.98
N SER A 83 0.80 1.94 -3.25
CA SER A 83 0.01 0.84 -3.83
C SER A 83 -1.30 1.34 -4.44
N ALA A 84 -1.99 2.26 -3.76
CA ALA A 84 -3.26 2.80 -4.24
C ALA A 84 -3.09 3.68 -5.49
N TYR A 85 -2.06 4.53 -5.53
CA TYR A 85 -1.70 5.31 -6.72
C TYR A 85 -1.39 4.41 -7.91
N GLY A 86 -0.69 3.29 -7.70
CA GLY A 86 -0.42 2.31 -8.76
C GLY A 86 -1.69 1.77 -9.43
N ALA A 87 -2.73 1.49 -8.64
CA ALA A 87 -4.01 1.03 -9.18
C ALA A 87 -4.72 2.10 -10.03
N GLN A 88 -4.70 3.35 -9.57
CA GLN A 88 -5.28 4.46 -10.33
C GLN A 88 -4.48 4.78 -11.60
N TYR A 89 -3.14 4.72 -11.55
CA TYR A 89 -2.30 4.85 -12.75
C TYR A 89 -2.60 3.76 -13.78
N LYS A 90 -2.72 2.50 -13.34
CA LYS A 90 -3.11 1.40 -14.21
C LYS A 90 -4.47 1.67 -14.85
N HIS A 91 -5.44 2.15 -14.09
CA HIS A 91 -6.75 2.51 -14.62
C HIS A 91 -6.65 3.60 -15.70
N ALA A 92 -5.92 4.67 -15.44
CA ALA A 92 -5.73 5.77 -16.38
C ALA A 92 -5.06 5.31 -17.69
N MET A 93 -4.01 4.48 -17.60
CA MET A 93 -3.36 3.90 -18.78
C MET A 93 -4.35 3.11 -19.65
N ILE A 94 -5.19 2.27 -19.04
CA ILE A 94 -6.21 1.48 -19.75
C ILE A 94 -7.27 2.39 -20.37
N ALA A 95 -7.72 3.41 -19.64
CA ALA A 95 -8.71 4.38 -20.12
C ALA A 95 -8.20 5.20 -21.32
N GLU A 96 -6.89 5.45 -21.39
CA GLU A 96 -6.22 6.09 -22.54
C GLU A 96 -5.97 5.11 -23.72
N GLY A 97 -6.44 3.86 -23.63
CA GLY A 97 -6.39 2.89 -24.72
C GLY A 97 -5.20 1.93 -24.68
N MET A 98 -4.42 1.89 -23.60
CA MET A 98 -3.35 0.91 -23.43
C MET A 98 -3.94 -0.48 -23.16
N ASP A 99 -3.60 -1.47 -23.98
CA ASP A 99 -3.80 -2.88 -23.64
C ASP A 99 -2.73 -3.32 -22.63
N PHE A 100 -2.97 -2.99 -21.36
CA PHE A 100 -2.01 -3.17 -20.27
C PHE A 100 -1.57 -4.63 -20.12
N ASP A 101 -2.50 -5.58 -20.25
CA ASP A 101 -2.21 -6.99 -20.06
C ASP A 101 -1.38 -7.55 -21.24
N ALA A 102 -1.64 -7.11 -22.48
CA ALA A 102 -0.81 -7.47 -23.63
C ALA A 102 0.61 -6.87 -23.55
N VAL A 103 0.75 -5.62 -23.07
CA VAL A 103 2.05 -4.98 -22.81
C VAL A 103 2.83 -5.77 -21.76
N CYS A 104 2.19 -6.18 -20.67
CA CYS A 104 2.86 -7.03 -19.66
C CYS A 104 3.22 -8.41 -20.22
N ALA A 105 2.35 -9.04 -21.02
CA ALA A 105 2.57 -10.37 -21.58
C ALA A 105 3.69 -10.42 -22.63
N SER A 106 3.92 -9.31 -23.36
CA SER A 106 4.99 -9.22 -24.35
C SER A 106 6.39 -9.12 -23.73
N GLY A 107 6.46 -8.65 -22.47
CA GLY A 107 7.71 -8.33 -21.79
C GLY A 107 8.33 -6.98 -22.19
N ASP A 108 7.80 -6.30 -23.20
CA ASP A 108 8.21 -4.94 -23.58
C ASP A 108 7.38 -3.90 -22.82
N LEU A 109 7.93 -3.43 -21.71
CA LEU A 109 7.30 -2.44 -20.84
C LEU A 109 7.56 -0.98 -21.28
N ALA A 110 8.11 -0.75 -22.47
CA ALA A 110 8.34 0.59 -22.99
C ALA A 110 7.08 1.49 -22.95
N PRO A 111 5.87 1.01 -23.33
CA PRO A 111 4.66 1.85 -23.27
C PRO A 111 4.32 2.33 -21.85
N ILE A 112 4.45 1.46 -20.85
CA ILE A 112 4.21 1.82 -19.43
C ILE A 112 5.27 2.82 -18.96
N LYS A 113 6.53 2.58 -19.31
CA LYS A 113 7.65 3.48 -18.97
C LYS A 113 7.47 4.86 -19.58
N GLU A 114 7.06 4.95 -20.85
CA GLU A 114 6.84 6.22 -21.55
C GLU A 114 5.66 7.00 -20.96
N TRP A 115 4.58 6.30 -20.62
CA TRP A 115 3.46 6.89 -19.91
C TRP A 115 3.89 7.48 -18.55
N LEU A 116 4.56 6.69 -17.72
CA LEU A 116 5.04 7.15 -16.42
C LEU A 116 6.06 8.27 -16.55
N GLY A 117 6.94 8.18 -17.54
CA GLY A 117 7.95 9.20 -17.83
C GLY A 117 7.36 10.56 -18.14
N SER A 118 6.38 10.60 -19.04
CA SER A 118 5.74 11.84 -19.49
C SER A 118 4.72 12.40 -18.50
N ARG A 119 4.01 11.54 -17.75
CA ARG A 119 2.93 11.95 -16.85
C ARG A 119 3.38 12.20 -15.42
N ILE A 120 4.33 11.40 -14.92
CA ILE A 120 4.74 11.41 -13.50
C ILE A 120 6.19 11.87 -13.35
N TRP A 121 7.15 11.15 -13.94
CA TRP A 121 8.57 11.29 -13.58
C TRP A 121 9.20 12.61 -14.03
N THR A 122 8.80 13.14 -15.19
CA THR A 122 9.37 14.39 -15.74
C THR A 122 9.27 15.57 -14.79
N TRP A 123 8.27 15.58 -13.90
CA TRP A 123 8.01 16.68 -12.99
C TRP A 123 8.91 16.67 -11.76
N GLY A 124 9.46 15.53 -11.35
CA GLY A 124 10.20 15.40 -10.09
C GLY A 124 9.41 15.97 -8.90
N ARG A 125 9.92 17.04 -8.29
CA ARG A 125 9.26 17.77 -7.18
C ARG A 125 8.62 19.10 -7.59
N ALA A 126 8.48 19.37 -8.90
CA ALA A 126 7.87 20.61 -9.39
C ALA A 126 6.35 20.67 -9.16
N LYS A 127 5.72 19.53 -8.84
CA LYS A 127 4.29 19.38 -8.57
C LYS A 127 4.07 18.58 -7.31
N ASP A 128 3.07 18.97 -6.52
CA ASP A 128 2.63 18.19 -5.37
C ASP A 128 1.90 16.92 -5.82
N SER A 129 1.86 15.90 -4.97
CA SER A 129 1.27 14.60 -5.32
C SER A 129 -0.18 14.71 -5.82
N LYS A 130 -1.00 15.58 -5.21
CA LYS A 130 -2.39 15.78 -5.64
C LYS A 130 -2.47 16.35 -7.06
N GLU A 131 -1.59 17.28 -7.41
CA GLU A 131 -1.52 17.86 -8.75
C GLU A 131 -0.99 16.85 -9.76
N LEU A 132 0.01 16.04 -9.38
CA LEU A 132 0.54 14.97 -10.23
C LEU A 132 -0.52 13.94 -10.59
N ILE A 133 -1.27 13.46 -9.60
CA ILE A 133 -2.31 12.45 -9.81
C ILE A 133 -3.42 13.02 -10.68
N LEU A 134 -3.90 14.23 -10.36
CA LEU A 134 -4.92 14.91 -11.16
C LEU A 134 -4.47 15.09 -12.62
N GLY A 135 -3.24 15.54 -12.84
CA GLY A 135 -2.70 15.77 -14.17
C GLY A 135 -2.43 14.48 -14.97
N ALA A 136 -2.06 13.39 -14.28
CA ALA A 136 -1.75 12.11 -14.92
C ALA A 136 -2.99 11.25 -15.18
N CYS A 137 -3.95 11.26 -14.25
CA CYS A 137 -5.14 10.40 -14.30
C CYS A 137 -6.38 11.13 -14.83
N GLY A 138 -6.36 12.47 -14.90
CA GLY A 138 -7.50 13.29 -15.27
C GLY A 138 -8.50 13.54 -14.13
N GLU A 139 -8.25 12.98 -12.95
CA GLU A 139 -9.13 13.07 -11.78
C GLU A 139 -8.33 13.01 -10.46
N PRO A 140 -8.88 13.49 -9.33
CA PRO A 140 -8.24 13.40 -8.02
C PRO A 140 -7.98 11.95 -7.59
N PHE A 141 -7.14 11.77 -6.57
CA PHE A 141 -6.95 10.44 -5.98
C PHE A 141 -8.27 9.81 -5.52
N ASP A 142 -8.52 8.58 -5.95
CA ASP A 142 -9.68 7.80 -5.53
C ASP A 142 -9.27 6.37 -5.10
N VAL A 143 -9.53 6.05 -3.83
CA VAL A 143 -9.24 4.74 -3.23
C VAL A 143 -10.07 3.60 -3.82
N HIS A 144 -11.20 3.91 -4.49
CA HIS A 144 -12.04 2.90 -5.11
C HIS A 144 -11.32 2.13 -6.21
N TYR A 145 -10.36 2.75 -6.92
CA TYR A 145 -9.53 2.03 -7.90
C TYR A 145 -8.72 0.91 -7.27
N TYR A 146 -8.13 1.17 -6.10
CA TYR A 146 -7.32 0.19 -5.39
C TYR A 146 -8.16 -0.94 -4.82
N THR A 147 -9.26 -0.60 -4.13
CA THR A 147 -10.15 -1.60 -3.53
C THR A 147 -10.85 -2.44 -4.59
N LYS A 148 -11.29 -1.82 -5.71
CA LYS A 148 -11.85 -2.55 -6.86
C LYS A 148 -10.82 -3.51 -7.46
N TYR A 149 -9.59 -3.06 -7.70
CA TYR A 149 -8.53 -3.91 -8.23
C TYR A 149 -8.29 -5.15 -7.36
N LEU A 150 -8.18 -4.99 -6.04
CA LEU A 150 -8.01 -6.11 -5.11
C LEU A 150 -9.23 -7.04 -5.14
N THR A 151 -10.44 -6.48 -5.03
CA THR A 151 -11.69 -7.25 -5.05
C THR A 151 -11.83 -8.06 -6.33
N ASP A 152 -11.65 -7.44 -7.50
CA ASP A 152 -11.77 -8.12 -8.80
C ASP A 152 -10.72 -9.23 -8.95
N LYS A 153 -9.46 -8.95 -8.59
CA LYS A 153 -8.35 -9.90 -8.71
C LYS A 153 -8.58 -11.11 -7.81
N TYR A 154 -8.85 -10.88 -6.53
CA TYR A 154 -8.93 -11.96 -5.55
C TYR A 154 -10.26 -12.72 -5.62
N SER A 155 -11.36 -12.07 -5.99
CA SER A 155 -12.62 -12.79 -6.25
C SER A 155 -12.48 -13.77 -7.40
N ARG A 156 -11.80 -13.36 -8.49
CA ARG A 156 -11.51 -14.25 -9.63
C ARG A 156 -10.57 -15.40 -9.28
N ILE A 157 -9.47 -15.12 -8.56
CA ILE A 157 -8.49 -16.16 -8.19
C ILE A 157 -9.11 -17.22 -7.27
N TYR A 158 -9.95 -16.80 -6.32
CA TYR A 158 -10.53 -17.68 -5.30
C TYR A 158 -11.97 -18.14 -5.60
N GLY A 159 -12.54 -17.75 -6.75
CA GLY A 159 -13.89 -18.13 -7.15
C GLY A 159 -14.99 -17.59 -6.21
N LEU A 160 -14.81 -16.39 -5.67
CA LEU A 160 -15.78 -15.75 -4.79
C LEU A 160 -16.88 -15.09 -5.62
N ALA A 161 -18.13 -15.12 -5.13
CA ALA A 161 -19.21 -14.36 -5.74
C ALA A 161 -18.89 -12.86 -5.69
N SER A 162 -19.18 -12.12 -6.76
CA SER A 162 -19.07 -10.66 -6.73
C SER A 162 -20.03 -10.11 -5.67
N ALA A 163 -19.48 -9.33 -4.73
CA ALA A 163 -20.26 -8.54 -3.78
C ALA A 163 -21.04 -7.43 -4.49
#